data_AF-A0A9X8R6D1-F1
#
_entry.id   AF-A0A9X8R6D1-F1
#
_cell.length_a   1.000
_cell.length_b   1.000
_cell.length_c   1.000
_cell.angle_alpha   90.00
_cell.angle_beta   90.00
_cell.angle_gamma   90.00
#
_symmetry.space_group_name_H-M   'P 1'
#
loop_
_entity.id
_entity.type
_entity.pdbx_description
1 polymer ?
#
loop_
_entity_poly.entity_id
_entity_poly.type
_entity_poly.pdbx_seq_one_letter_code
_entity_poly.pdbx_strand_id
1 'polypeptide(L)'
;MVEEDAEGPRIDAAKKATRELVDFLPDTAQMGLIAYGAQESNAPDNREKGCKDIQRLVLIGKVDNQKFGAAIDGLTPKGYTPMGNALRKARHQHSLPG
;
A
#
# COMPACT_ATOMS: atom_id res chain seq x y z
N MET A 1 -15.60 -11.69 -17.03
CA MET A 1 -15.77 -10.23 -17.06
C MET A 1 -14.54 -9.60 -16.42
N VAL A 2 -13.65 -9.03 -17.22
CA VAL A 2 -12.60 -8.14 -16.73
C VAL A 2 -13.00 -6.79 -17.30
N GLU A 3 -13.68 -5.98 -16.50
CA GLU A 3 -13.76 -4.56 -16.81
C GLU A 3 -12.35 -3.97 -16.67
N GLU A 4 -11.96 -3.18 -17.67
CA GLU A 4 -10.75 -2.36 -17.62
C GLU A 4 -11.05 -1.10 -16.81
N ASP A 5 -10.92 -1.22 -15.49
CA ASP A 5 -11.09 -0.11 -14.53
C ASP A 5 -9.90 0.87 -14.52
N ALA A 6 -8.92 0.66 -15.41
CA ALA A 6 -7.69 1.45 -15.49
C ALA A 6 -7.06 1.35 -16.89
N GLU A 7 -6.54 2.48 -17.39
CA GLU A 7 -5.61 2.48 -18.53
C GLU A 7 -4.26 1.93 -18.07
N GLY A 8 -3.95 0.68 -18.42
CA GLY A 8 -2.69 0.00 -18.07
C GLY A 8 -2.76 -0.87 -16.80
N PRO A 9 -1.61 -1.27 -16.24
CA PRO A 9 -1.56 -2.09 -15.03
C PRO A 9 -2.28 -1.40 -13.87
N ARG A 10 -3.18 -2.12 -13.18
CA ARG A 10 -3.95 -1.58 -12.04
C ARG A 10 -3.08 -0.97 -10.94
N ILE A 11 -1.84 -1.46 -10.79
CA ILE A 11 -0.89 -0.90 -9.83
C ILE A 11 -0.45 0.52 -10.22
N ASP A 12 -0.36 0.84 -11.51
CA ASP A 12 0.05 2.17 -11.99
C ASP A 12 -1.08 3.18 -11.76
N ALA A 13 -2.32 2.79 -12.04
CA ALA A 13 -3.49 3.60 -11.69
C ALA A 13 -3.60 3.84 -10.18
N ALA A 14 -3.35 2.82 -9.35
CA ALA A 14 -3.32 2.96 -7.90
C ALA A 14 -2.21 3.91 -7.42
N LYS A 15 -0.99 3.81 -7.98
CA LYS A 15 0.11 4.74 -7.68
C LYS A 15 -0.25 6.18 -8.04
N LYS A 16 -0.83 6.40 -9.22
CA LYS A 16 -1.29 7.72 -9.68
C LYS A 16 -2.34 8.30 -8.74
N ALA A 17 -3.41 7.56 -8.46
CA ALA A 17 -4.49 8.01 -7.58
C ALA A 17 -3.99 8.31 -6.15
N THR A 18 -3.06 7.50 -5.64
CA THR A 18 -2.48 7.74 -4.31
C THR A 18 -1.60 9.00 -4.30
N ARG A 19 -0.81 9.25 -5.36
CA ARG A 19 -0.04 10.50 -5.49
C ARG A 19 -0.96 11.72 -5.52
N GLU A 20 -1.99 11.67 -6.36
CA GLU A 20 -2.98 12.76 -6.47
C GLU A 20 -3.67 13.05 -5.13
N LEU A 21 -3.96 12.00 -4.33
CA LEU A 21 -4.50 12.18 -2.98
C LEU A 21 -3.50 12.88 -2.05
N VAL A 22 -2.24 12.48 -2.06
CA VAL A 22 -1.20 13.10 -1.19
C VAL A 22 -1.02 14.57 -1.58
N ASP A 23 -0.99 14.89 -2.88
CA ASP A 23 -0.84 16.24 -3.40
C ASP A 23 -2.03 17.15 -3.05
N PHE A 24 -3.24 16.59 -2.91
CA PHE A 24 -4.46 17.35 -2.58
C PHE A 24 -4.62 17.65 -1.08
N LEU A 25 -3.88 16.97 -0.21
CA LEU A 25 -4.11 17.09 1.23
C LEU A 25 -3.52 18.37 1.81
N PRO A 26 -4.23 19.00 2.77
CA PRO A 26 -3.71 20.18 3.46
C PRO A 26 -2.53 19.80 4.36
N ASP A 27 -1.65 20.76 4.65
CA ASP A 27 -0.46 20.57 5.51
C ASP A 27 -0.80 20.14 6.96
N THR A 28 -2.07 20.29 7.36
CA THR A 28 -2.59 19.88 8.67
C THR A 28 -3.03 18.41 8.69
N ALA A 29 -3.10 17.73 7.54
CA ALA A 29 -3.53 16.35 7.44
C ALA A 29 -2.56 15.41 8.15
N GLN A 30 -3.13 14.38 8.79
CA GLN A 30 -2.38 13.28 9.40
C GLN A 30 -2.64 12.02 8.59
N MET A 31 -1.60 11.45 8.00
CA MET A 31 -1.72 10.23 7.20
C MET A 31 -0.54 9.29 7.47
N GLY A 32 -0.78 8.00 7.32
CA GLY A 32 0.26 6.98 7.13
C GLY A 32 -0.05 6.14 5.90
N LEU A 33 0.95 5.43 5.38
CA LEU A 33 0.82 4.60 4.19
C LEU A 33 1.18 3.15 4.51
N ILE A 34 0.32 2.24 4.09
CA ILE A 34 0.58 0.80 4.13
C ILE A 34 0.40 0.20 2.75
N ALA A 35 1.16 -0.84 2.45
CA ALA A 35 0.96 -1.68 1.28
C ALA A 35 0.89 -3.14 1.70
N TYR A 36 0.23 -3.94 0.89
CA TYR A 36 0.12 -5.38 1.08
C TYR A 36 0.56 -6.09 -0.21
N GLY A 37 1.16 -7.28 -0.07
CA GLY A 37 1.61 -8.09 -1.21
C GLY A 37 2.70 -7.44 -2.07
N ALA A 38 3.54 -6.60 -1.46
CA ALA A 38 4.57 -5.82 -2.14
C ALA A 38 6.01 -6.27 -1.82
N GLN A 39 6.22 -7.03 -0.73
CA GLN A 39 7.55 -7.45 -0.28
C GLN A 39 7.79 -8.94 -0.52
N GLU A 40 6.82 -9.76 -0.14
CA GLU A 40 6.96 -11.22 -0.15
C GLU A 40 6.76 -11.78 -1.56
N SER A 41 7.60 -12.74 -1.93
CA SER A 41 7.55 -13.36 -3.26
C SER A 41 6.31 -14.24 -3.44
N ASN A 42 5.83 -14.31 -4.68
CA ASN A 42 4.80 -15.25 -5.16
C ASN A 42 5.32 -16.70 -5.36
N ALA A 43 6.41 -17.09 -4.72
CA ALA A 43 6.81 -18.49 -4.70
C ALA A 43 5.81 -19.33 -3.88
N PRO A 44 5.46 -20.56 -4.31
CA PRO A 44 4.47 -21.39 -3.63
C PRO A 44 4.83 -21.72 -2.18
N ASP A 45 6.13 -21.89 -1.89
CA ASP A 45 6.64 -22.13 -0.53
C ASP A 45 6.51 -20.90 0.39
N ASN A 46 6.33 -19.71 -0.20
CA ASN A 46 6.23 -18.44 0.52
C ASN A 46 4.77 -18.00 0.75
N ARG A 47 3.79 -18.84 0.40
CA ARG A 47 2.36 -18.51 0.41
C ARG A 47 1.85 -18.09 1.79
N GLU A 48 2.24 -18.77 2.87
CA GLU A 48 1.80 -18.42 4.23
C GLU A 48 2.34 -17.06 4.70
N LYS A 49 3.58 -16.72 4.32
CA LYS A 49 4.20 -15.42 4.61
C LYS A 49 3.60 -14.33 3.73
N GLY A 50 3.44 -14.60 2.44
CA GLY A 50 2.76 -13.72 1.48
C GLY A 50 1.33 -13.39 1.88
N CYS A 51 0.58 -14.31 2.49
CA CYS A 51 -0.77 -14.04 3.02
C CYS A 51 -0.82 -13.03 4.18
N LYS A 52 0.33 -12.70 4.78
CA LYS A 52 0.49 -11.75 5.90
C LYS A 52 1.34 -10.54 5.55
N ASP A 53 1.81 -10.43 4.30
CA ASP A 53 2.66 -9.37 3.79
C ASP A 53 1.92 -8.04 3.77
N ILE A 54 2.10 -7.28 4.85
CA ILE A 54 1.53 -5.97 5.05
C ILE A 54 2.63 -5.13 5.67
N GLN A 55 3.10 -4.15 4.90
CA GLN A 55 4.16 -3.26 5.27
C GLN A 55 3.62 -1.88 5.59
N ARG A 56 4.18 -1.27 6.63
CA ARG A 56 4.03 0.17 6.88
C ARG A 56 5.14 0.89 6.13
N LEU A 57 4.79 1.61 5.08
CA LEU A 57 5.75 2.38 4.28
C LEU A 57 5.99 3.75 4.89
N VAL A 58 4.94 4.36 5.44
CA VAL A 58 5.01 5.66 6.12
C VAL A 58 4.22 5.58 7.42
N LEU A 59 4.83 5.99 8.54
CA LEU A 59 4.16 6.10 9.83
C LEU A 59 3.13 7.23 9.80
N ILE A 60 2.05 7.10 10.58
CA ILE A 60 1.04 8.16 10.70
C ILE A 60 1.71 9.43 11.27
N GLY A 61 1.56 10.54 10.55
CA GLY A 61 2.08 11.84 10.95
C GLY A 61 1.67 12.92 9.95
N LYS A 62 2.27 14.12 10.07
CA LYS A 62 2.10 15.17 9.06
C LYS A 62 2.53 14.65 7.69
N VAL A 63 1.76 15.00 6.66
CA VAL A 63 2.03 14.57 5.29
C VAL A 63 3.35 15.20 4.80
N ASP A 64 4.22 14.37 4.25
CA ASP A 64 5.47 14.76 3.57
C ASP A 64 5.40 14.23 2.14
N ASN A 65 5.08 15.10 1.18
CA ASN A 65 4.87 14.74 -0.22
C ASN A 65 6.04 13.93 -0.81
N GLN A 66 7.28 14.28 -0.47
CA GLN A 66 8.46 13.58 -0.99
C GLN A 66 8.54 12.16 -0.42
N LYS A 67 8.31 12.02 0.89
CA LYS A 67 8.41 10.74 1.59
C LYS A 67 7.30 9.77 1.14
N PHE A 68 6.08 10.28 0.94
CA PHE A 68 4.97 9.50 0.39
C PHE A 68 5.21 9.15 -1.09
N GLY A 69 5.65 10.11 -1.91
CA GLY A 69 5.95 9.86 -3.32
C GLY A 69 6.99 8.76 -3.53
N ALA A 70 8.10 8.81 -2.79
CA ALA A 70 9.13 7.77 -2.85
C ALA A 70 8.62 6.38 -2.41
N ALA A 71 7.80 6.33 -1.36
CA ALA A 71 7.18 5.09 -0.89
C ALA A 71 6.21 4.48 -1.92
N ILE A 72 5.42 5.32 -2.60
CA ILE A 72 4.46 4.90 -3.63
C ILE A 72 5.21 4.36 -4.86
N ASP A 73 6.22 5.08 -5.34
CA ASP A 73 6.95 4.70 -6.55
C ASP A 73 7.69 3.36 -6.40
N GLY A 74 8.25 3.12 -5.20
CA GLY A 74 8.98 1.90 -4.87
C GLY A 74 8.14 0.62 -4.82
N LEU A 75 6.80 0.73 -4.88
CA LEU A 75 5.92 -0.43 -4.85
C LEU A 75 6.05 -1.28 -6.10
N THR A 76 6.26 -2.58 -5.91
CA THR A 76 6.25 -3.58 -6.97
C THR A 76 5.23 -4.65 -6.61
N PRO A 77 4.31 -5.02 -7.50
CA PRO A 77 3.35 -6.10 -7.22
C PRO A 77 4.10 -7.43 -7.18
N LYS A 78 4.18 -8.06 -6.00
CA LYS A 78 5.00 -9.28 -5.80
C LYS A 78 4.26 -10.46 -5.18
N GLY A 79 3.12 -10.23 -4.52
CA GLY A 79 2.57 -11.14 -3.52
C GLY A 79 1.14 -11.67 -3.75
N TYR A 80 0.80 -12.67 -2.92
CA TYR A 80 -0.47 -13.40 -2.87
C TYR A 80 -1.46 -12.84 -1.84
N THR A 81 -1.16 -11.71 -1.19
CA THR A 81 -1.88 -11.28 0.01
C THR A 81 -3.36 -11.02 -0.28
N PRO A 82 -4.30 -11.77 0.34
CA PRO A 82 -5.72 -11.53 0.15
C PRO A 82 -6.14 -10.18 0.74
N MET A 83 -6.92 -9.39 -0.02
CA MET A 83 -7.39 -8.05 0.41
C MET A 83 -8.11 -8.05 1.78
N GLY A 84 -8.87 -9.10 2.10
CA GLY A 84 -9.55 -9.21 3.40
C GLY A 84 -8.59 -9.24 4.61
N ASN A 85 -7.40 -9.81 4.44
CA ASN A 85 -6.37 -9.80 5.47
C ASN A 85 -5.75 -8.40 5.63
N ALA A 86 -5.56 -7.69 4.51
CA ALA A 86 -5.05 -6.33 4.48
C ALA A 86 -5.93 -5.37 5.29
N LEU A 87 -7.23 -5.36 5.02
CA LEU A 87 -8.20 -4.50 5.69
C LEU A 87 -8.28 -4.76 7.21
N ARG A 88 -8.25 -6.02 7.63
CA ARG A 88 -8.27 -6.37 9.06
C ARG A 88 -7.04 -5.84 9.80
N LYS A 89 -5.85 -5.92 9.19
CA LYS A 89 -4.61 -5.44 9.81
C LYS A 89 -4.51 -3.90 9.78
N ALA A 90 -5.04 -3.26 8.74
CA ALA A 90 -5.16 -1.80 8.67
C ALA A 90 -5.98 -1.23 9.85
N ARG A 91 -7.04 -1.93 10.29
CA ARG A 91 -7.80 -1.53 11.48
C ARG A 91 -6.97 -1.54 12.77
N HIS A 92 -5.94 -2.38 12.86
CA HIS A 92 -5.04 -2.47 14.01
C HIS A 92 -3.78 -1.60 13.85
N GLN A 93 -3.71 -0.75 12.83
CA GLN A 93 -2.53 0.08 12.55
C GLN A 93 -2.09 0.92 13.74
N HIS A 94 -3.04 1.42 14.54
CA HIS A 94 -2.77 2.19 15.77
C HIS A 94 -2.14 1.36 16.91
N SER A 95 -2.18 0.03 16.82
CA SER A 95 -1.71 -0.91 17.85
C SER A 95 -0.53 -1.78 17.41
N LEU A 96 0.01 -1.58 16.21
CA LEU A 96 1.16 -2.35 15.71
C LEU A 96 2.49 -1.70 16.15
N PRO A 97 3.34 -2.38 16.95
CA PRO A 97 4.67 -1.88 17.29
C PRO A 97 5.51 -1.72 16.01
N GLY A 98 6.32 -0.66 15.99
CA GLY A 98 7.20 -0.31 14.88
C GLY A 98 8.39 -1.24 14.75
#